data_AF-A0A125T210-F1
#
_entry.id   AF-A0A125T210-F1
#
_cell.length_a   1.000
_cell.length_b   1.000
_cell.length_c   1.000
_cell.angle_alpha   90.00
_cell.angle_beta   90.00
_cell.angle_gamma   90.00
#
_symmetry.space_group_name_H-M   'P 1'
#
loop_
_entity.id
_entity.type
_entity.pdbx_description
1 polymer ?
#
loop_
_entity_poly.entity_id
_entity_poly.type
_entity_poly.pdbx_seq_one_letter_code
_entity_poly.pdbx_strand_id
1 'polypeptide(L)'
;METITWHEFEKVELRAGTILEVADFPEARKPAYKIKVDFGSLGIKWSSAQITRHYTKEELPGRQIIGVLNFKAKQIANFMSEFLVTGFADENGDIVLAAIDKPVPDGSKLI
;
A
#
# COMPACT_ATOMS: atom_id res chain seq x y z
N MET A 1 23.56 -4.52 -10.63
CA MET A 1 22.53 -3.46 -10.54
C MET A 1 22.68 -2.57 -11.75
N GLU A 2 21.59 -2.28 -12.43
CA GLU A 2 21.54 -1.29 -13.51
C GLU A 2 21.26 0.10 -12.90
N THR A 3 21.91 1.14 -13.43
CA THR A 3 21.67 2.52 -12.98
C THR A 3 20.49 3.12 -13.73
N ILE A 4 19.59 3.79 -13.01
CA ILE A 4 18.46 4.52 -13.61
C ILE A 4 18.69 6.03 -13.49
N THR A 5 18.03 6.77 -14.37
CA THR A 5 17.95 8.23 -14.32
C THR A 5 16.93 8.70 -13.28
N TRP A 6 17.08 9.94 -12.82
CA TRP A 6 16.09 10.59 -11.96
C TRP A 6 14.69 10.61 -12.59
N HIS A 7 14.62 10.89 -13.89
CA HIS A 7 13.36 10.91 -14.62
C HIS A 7 12.66 9.54 -14.65
N GLU A 8 13.41 8.44 -14.67
CA GLU A 8 12.83 7.09 -14.57
C GLU A 8 12.27 6.81 -13.18
N PHE A 9 12.94 7.27 -12.14
CA PHE A 9 12.43 7.19 -10.77
C PHE A 9 11.12 8.00 -10.60
N GLU A 10 11.09 9.25 -11.10
CA GLU A 10 9.91 10.11 -11.03
C GLU A 10 8.69 9.54 -11.76
N LYS A 11 8.86 8.61 -12.71
CA LYS A 11 7.72 7.95 -13.37
C LYS A 11 6.92 7.08 -12.41
N VAL A 12 7.48 6.66 -11.28
CA VAL A 12 6.76 5.85 -10.29
C VAL A 12 5.95 6.78 -9.38
N GLU A 13 4.63 6.58 -9.32
CA GLU A 13 3.74 7.39 -8.49
C GLU A 13 3.66 6.82 -7.07
N LEU A 14 4.77 6.90 -6.33
CA LEU A 14 4.86 6.59 -4.90
C LEU A 14 4.23 7.73 -4.10
N ARG A 15 3.09 7.46 -3.44
CA ARG A 15 2.33 8.46 -2.68
C ARG A 15 2.12 8.02 -1.24
N ALA A 16 2.20 8.99 -0.32
CA ALA A 16 1.76 8.82 1.06
C ALA A 16 0.22 8.77 1.13
N GLY A 17 -0.34 7.91 1.98
CA GLY A 17 -1.77 7.90 2.27
C GLY A 17 -2.09 7.30 3.62
N THR A 18 -3.25 7.65 4.18
CA THR A 18 -3.70 7.21 5.50
C THR A 18 -4.72 6.08 5.37
N ILE A 19 -4.50 4.97 6.07
CA ILE A 19 -5.46 3.86 6.12
C ILE A 19 -6.72 4.34 6.87
N LEU A 20 -7.87 4.23 6.21
CA LEU A 20 -9.19 4.55 6.79
C LEU A 20 -9.88 3.31 7.34
N GLU A 21 -9.79 2.19 6.63
CA GLU A 21 -10.57 0.99 6.89
C GLU A 21 -9.79 -0.25 6.50
N VAL A 22 -9.95 -1.32 7.28
CA VAL A 22 -9.38 -2.64 7.00
C VAL A 22 -10.48 -3.69 7.16
N ALA A 23 -10.63 -4.53 6.15
CA ALA A 23 -11.59 -5.63 6.13
C ALA A 23 -10.90 -6.96 5.82
N ASP A 24 -11.45 -8.04 6.37
CA ASP A 24 -11.00 -9.40 6.11
C ASP A 24 -11.17 -9.76 4.62
N PHE A 25 -10.23 -10.53 4.07
CA PHE A 25 -10.28 -11.01 2.69
C PHE A 25 -10.16 -12.53 2.59
N PRO A 26 -11.17 -13.29 3.06
CA PRO A 26 -11.12 -14.75 3.08
C PRO A 26 -11.05 -15.39 1.69
N GLU A 27 -11.51 -14.70 0.64
CA GLU A 27 -11.47 -15.21 -0.73
C GLU A 27 -10.07 -15.13 -1.38
N ALA A 28 -9.11 -14.44 -0.75
CA ALA A 28 -7.73 -14.39 -1.22
C ALA A 28 -7.01 -15.73 -0.98
N ARG A 29 -6.31 -16.23 -2.00
CA ARG A 29 -5.53 -17.48 -1.90
C ARG A 29 -4.45 -17.43 -0.81
N LYS A 30 -3.81 -16.27 -0.63
CA LYS A 30 -2.89 -16.00 0.47
C LYS A 30 -3.59 -15.09 1.47
N PRO A 31 -3.40 -15.28 2.79
CA PRO A 31 -3.97 -14.40 3.80
C PRO A 31 -3.67 -12.93 3.50
N ALA A 32 -4.73 -12.14 3.39
CA ALA A 32 -4.65 -10.74 3.03
C ALA A 32 -5.81 -9.95 3.67
N TYR A 33 -5.63 -8.63 3.73
CA TYR A 33 -6.69 -7.69 4.03
C TYR A 33 -7.07 -6.87 2.80
N LYS A 34 -8.33 -6.45 2.75
CA LYS A 34 -8.77 -5.32 1.93
C LYS A 34 -8.51 -4.06 2.75
N ILE A 35 -7.68 -3.16 2.25
CA ILE A 35 -7.40 -1.88 2.91
C ILE A 35 -7.90 -0.72 2.07
N LYS A 36 -8.53 0.25 2.74
CA LYS A 36 -9.01 1.50 2.15
C LYS A 36 -8.10 2.62 2.61
N VAL A 37 -7.55 3.37 1.68
CA VAL A 37 -6.56 4.41 1.97
C VAL A 37 -6.98 5.73 1.33
N ASP A 38 -6.86 6.81 2.10
CA ASP A 38 -7.01 8.18 1.62
C ASP A 38 -5.68 8.70 1.08
N PHE A 39 -5.68 9.11 -0.19
CA PHE A 39 -4.53 9.77 -0.85
C PHE A 39 -4.82 11.26 -1.13
N GLY A 40 -5.70 11.88 -0.33
CA GLY A 40 -6.06 13.29 -0.43
C GLY A 40 -6.76 13.61 -1.75
N SER A 41 -6.22 14.57 -2.51
CA SER A 41 -6.78 14.97 -3.81
C SER A 41 -6.74 13.86 -4.88
N LEU A 42 -5.95 12.80 -4.66
CA LEU A 42 -5.88 11.62 -5.53
C LEU A 42 -7.00 10.59 -5.23
N GLY A 43 -7.83 10.88 -4.22
CA GLY A 43 -9.01 10.11 -3.86
C GLY A 43 -8.73 8.93 -2.93
N ILE A 44 -9.82 8.31 -2.52
CA ILE A 44 -9.80 7.11 -1.67
C ILE A 44 -9.70 5.87 -2.56
N LYS A 45 -8.79 4.96 -2.23
CA LYS A 45 -8.51 3.75 -3.01
C LYS A 45 -8.49 2.50 -2.16
N TRP A 46 -8.77 1.37 -2.80
CA TRP A 46 -8.75 0.05 -2.21
C TRP A 46 -7.56 -0.78 -2.70
N SER A 47 -6.95 -1.56 -1.81
CA SER A 47 -5.88 -2.50 -2.14
C SER A 47 -5.98 -3.79 -1.34
N SER A 48 -5.44 -4.88 -1.90
CA SER A 48 -5.29 -6.16 -1.22
C SER A 48 -3.85 -6.29 -0.71
N ALA A 49 -3.68 -6.38 0.60
CA ALA A 49 -2.36 -6.41 1.24
C ALA A 49 -2.14 -7.72 2.04
N GLN A 50 -1.06 -8.44 1.74
CA GLN A 50 -0.67 -9.69 2.43
C GLN A 50 0.14 -9.39 3.70
N ILE A 51 -0.49 -8.67 4.64
CA ILE A 51 0.15 -8.11 5.84
C ILE A 51 -0.39 -8.71 7.14
N THR A 52 -1.17 -9.79 7.07
CA THR A 52 -1.90 -10.37 8.22
C THR A 52 -1.00 -11.03 9.27
N ARG A 53 0.32 -11.10 9.04
CA ARG A 53 1.29 -11.75 9.94
C ARG A 53 1.82 -10.81 10.99
N HIS A 54 2.16 -9.59 10.57
CA HIS A 54 2.75 -8.57 11.45
C HIS A 54 1.72 -7.55 11.93
N TYR A 55 0.54 -7.49 11.30
CA TYR A 55 -0.44 -6.45 11.56
C TYR A 55 -1.82 -7.03 11.83
N THR A 56 -2.47 -6.50 12.86
CA THR A 56 -3.90 -6.74 13.13
C THR A 56 -4.78 -5.75 12.36
N LYS A 57 -6.06 -6.06 12.14
CA LYS A 57 -6.96 -5.12 11.46
C LYS A 57 -7.30 -3.91 12.33
N GLU A 58 -7.21 -4.07 13.65
CA GLU A 58 -7.54 -3.05 14.64
C GLU A 58 -6.45 -1.97 14.76
N GLU A 59 -5.17 -2.30 14.50
CA GLU A 59 -4.05 -1.35 14.63
C GLU A 59 -3.76 -0.54 13.37
N LEU A 60 -4.29 -0.96 12.23
CA LEU A 60 -3.95 -0.38 10.93
C LEU A 60 -4.64 0.96 10.61
N PRO A 61 -5.93 1.19 10.95
CA PRO A 61 -6.57 2.48 10.72
C PRO A 61 -5.81 3.65 11.38
N GLY A 62 -5.65 4.75 10.65
CA GLY A 62 -4.87 5.92 11.06
C GLY A 62 -3.38 5.85 10.75
N ARG A 63 -2.85 4.68 10.35
CA ARG A 63 -1.45 4.54 9.92
C ARG A 63 -1.25 5.13 8.53
N GLN A 64 -0.15 5.88 8.34
CA GLN A 64 0.30 6.26 7.00
C GLN A 64 1.14 5.16 6.35
N ILE A 65 0.88 4.94 5.06
CA ILE A 65 1.59 3.99 4.20
C ILE A 65 2.10 4.70 2.95
N ILE A 66 2.97 4.00 2.21
CA ILE A 66 3.40 4.40 0.88
C ILE A 66 2.73 3.45 -0.13
N GLY A 67 2.05 4.02 -1.12
CA GLY A 67 1.39 3.29 -2.19
C GLY A 67 1.93 3.65 -3.57
N VAL A 68 2.02 2.69 -4.49
CA VAL A 68 2.26 2.98 -5.93
C VAL A 68 0.93 3.06 -6.64
N LEU A 69 0.56 4.26 -7.11
CA LEU A 69 -0.78 4.55 -7.62
C LEU A 69 -0.93 4.42 -9.13
N ASN A 70 0.17 4.32 -9.88
CA ASN A 70 0.14 4.29 -11.35
C ASN A 70 0.42 2.92 -11.96
N PHE A 71 0.25 1.84 -11.18
CA PHE A 71 0.07 0.52 -11.76
C PHE A 71 -1.36 0.32 -12.24
N LYS A 72 -1.52 -0.54 -13.25
CA LYS A 72 -2.86 -1.00 -13.64
C LYS A 72 -3.50 -1.71 -12.46
N ALA A 73 -4.77 -1.42 -12.20
CA ALA A 73 -5.54 -2.11 -11.19
C ALA A 73 -5.53 -3.63 -11.45
N LYS A 74 -5.43 -4.41 -10.39
CA LYS A 74 -5.29 -5.87 -10.44
C LYS A 74 -6.50 -6.53 -9.80
N GLN A 75 -7.19 -7.36 -10.57
CA GLN A 75 -8.24 -8.23 -10.04
C GLN A 75 -7.62 -9.35 -9.17
N ILE A 76 -8.12 -9.50 -7.95
CA ILE A 76 -7.75 -10.56 -7.00
C ILE A 76 -9.05 -11.17 -6.51
N ALA A 77 -9.30 -12.43 -6.86
CA ALA A 77 -10.61 -13.07 -6.62
C ALA A 77 -11.78 -12.16 -7.07
N ASN A 78 -12.65 -11.76 -6.15
CA ASN A 78 -13.79 -10.86 -6.37
C ASN A 78 -13.51 -9.37 -6.11
N PHE A 79 -12.25 -8.98 -5.91
CA PHE A 79 -11.86 -7.63 -5.49
C PHE A 79 -10.86 -6.97 -6.45
N MET A 80 -11.03 -5.67 -6.68
CA MET A 80 -10.12 -4.88 -7.51
C MET A 80 -9.11 -4.15 -6.62
N SER A 81 -7.82 -4.46 -6.77
CA SER A 81 -6.73 -3.76 -6.10
C SER A 81 -6.25 -2.60 -6.97
N GLU A 82 -6.46 -1.37 -6.53
CA GLU A 82 -6.22 -0.15 -7.32
C GLU A 82 -4.78 0.36 -7.22
N PHE A 83 -4.06 -0.03 -6.18
CA PHE A 83 -2.67 0.38 -5.95
C PHE A 83 -1.87 -0.74 -5.27
N LEU A 84 -0.55 -0.63 -5.29
CA LEU A 84 0.35 -1.49 -4.52
C LEU A 84 0.74 -0.82 -3.20
N VAL A 85 0.49 -1.46 -2.07
CA VAL A 85 1.06 -1.08 -0.78
C VAL A 85 2.52 -1.53 -0.72
N THR A 86 3.43 -0.67 -0.30
CA THR A 86 4.87 -0.99 -0.27
C THR A 86 5.33 -1.47 1.11
N GLY A 87 6.37 -2.30 1.10
CA GLY A 87 6.97 -2.89 2.27
C GLY A 87 8.14 -3.79 1.88
N PHE A 88 8.77 -4.37 2.88
CA PHE A 88 9.89 -5.28 2.75
C PHE A 88 9.49 -6.64 3.31
N ALA A 89 9.97 -7.71 2.69
CA ALA A 89 9.86 -9.04 3.29
C ALA A 89 10.86 -9.16 4.45
N ASP A 90 10.42 -9.73 5.57
CA ASP A 90 11.31 -10.20 6.62
C ASP A 90 12.02 -11.51 6.23
N GLU A 91 12.77 -12.10 7.16
CA GLU A 91 13.50 -13.36 6.95
C GLU A 91 12.60 -14.55 6.60
N ASN A 92 11.30 -14.49 6.93
CA ASN A 92 10.31 -15.52 6.65
C ASN A 92 9.50 -15.24 5.37
N GLY A 93 9.71 -14.09 4.72
CA GLY A 93 8.94 -13.66 3.56
C GLY A 93 7.65 -12.89 3.91
N ASP A 94 7.42 -12.59 5.19
CA ASP A 94 6.24 -11.87 5.64
C ASP A 94 6.47 -10.35 5.52
N ILE A 95 5.43 -9.62 5.10
CA ILE A 95 5.59 -8.21 4.70
C ILE A 95 5.57 -7.29 5.93
N VAL A 96 6.64 -6.54 6.10
CA VAL A 96 6.76 -5.37 6.99
C VAL A 96 6.52 -4.11 6.15
N LEU A 97 5.49 -3.33 6.50
CA LEU A 97 5.14 -2.09 5.80
C LEU A 97 6.28 -1.08 5.85
N ALA A 98 6.55 -0.44 4.71
CA ALA A 98 7.36 0.77 4.69
C ALA A 98 6.65 1.86 5.52
N ALA A 99 7.41 2.61 6.31
CA ALA A 99 6.86 3.58 7.25
C ALA A 99 7.33 5.00 6.92
N ILE A 100 6.45 5.95 7.20
CA ILE A 100 6.77 7.38 7.18
C ILE A 100 7.08 7.78 8.62
N ASP A 101 8.27 8.34 8.86
CA ASP A 101 8.76 8.68 10.20
C ASP A 101 7.88 9.74 10.90
N LYS A 102 7.36 10.71 10.14
CA LYS A 102 6.51 11.79 10.63
C LYS A 102 5.33 12.03 9.69
N PRO A 103 4.17 12.48 10.21
CA PRO A 103 3.02 12.75 9.37
C PRO A 103 3.33 13.70 8.22
N VAL A 104 2.90 13.34 7.02
CA VAL A 104 2.96 14.18 5.82
C VAL A 104 1.54 14.33 5.23
N PRO A 105 1.26 15.34 4.38
CA PRO A 105 -0.04 15.43 3.73
C PRO A 105 -0.35 14.19 2.88
N ASP A 106 -1.57 13.67 2.96
CA ASP A 106 -2.00 12.56 2.11
C ASP A 106 -1.94 12.98 0.62
N GLY A 107 -1.46 12.05 -0.21
CA GLY A 107 -1.17 12.29 -1.63
C GLY A 107 0.22 12.87 -1.90
N SER A 108 1.03 13.18 -0.89
CA SER A 108 2.41 13.64 -1.09
C SER A 108 3.21 12.63 -1.89
N LYS A 109 3.93 13.10 -2.93
CA LYS A 109 4.81 12.25 -3.74
C LYS A 109 6.13 12.03 -3.03
N LEU A 110 6.59 10.78 -3.02
CA LEU A 110 7.93 10.44 -2.56
C LEU A 110 8.96 11.00 -3.55
N ILE A 111 9.98 11.66 -2.99
CA ILE A 111 11.10 12.28 -3.71
C ILE A 111 12.41 11.67 -3.24
#